data_AF-A0A529ABQ6-F1
#
_entry.id   AF-A0A529ABQ6-F1
#
_cell.length_a   1.000
_cell.length_b   1.000
_cell.length_c   1.000
_cell.angle_alpha   90.00
_cell.angle_beta   90.00
_cell.angle_gamma   90.00
#
_symmetry.space_group_name_H-M   'P 1'
#
loop_
_entity.id
_entity.type
_entity.pdbx_description
1 polymer ?
#
loop_
_entity_poly.entity_id
_entity_poly.type
_entity_poly.pdbx_seq_one_letter_code
_entity_poly.pdbx_strand_id
1 'polypeptide(L)' 'MSTCRLSRPQTPRYAERSGAITLIHVELDGGQTCLVIHSQGIAPEIGAEVGLKTAPERLHFFDNEGRTV' A
#
# COMPACT_ATOMS: atom_id res chain seq x y z
N MET A 1 13.86 -15.09 4.45
CA MET A 1 13.28 -13.74 4.65
C MET A 1 11.84 -13.81 4.17
N SER A 2 10.87 -13.87 5.10
CA SER A 2 9.45 -14.10 4.76
C SER A 2 8.81 -12.76 4.39
N THR A 3 8.14 -12.66 3.24
CA THR A 3 7.44 -11.42 2.84
C THR A 3 5.99 -11.51 3.29
N CYS A 4 5.47 -10.45 3.91
CA CYS A 4 4.04 -10.39 4.25
C CYS A 4 3.27 -9.90 3.03
N ARG A 5 2.35 -10.72 2.52
CA ARG A 5 1.54 -10.42 1.35
C ARG A 5 0.08 -10.36 1.77
N LEU A 6 -0.62 -9.31 1.36
CA LEU A 6 -2.08 -9.30 1.48
C LEU A 6 -2.67 -10.36 0.54
N SER A 7 -3.61 -11.15 1.05
CA SER A 7 -4.06 -12.41 0.42
C SER A 7 -4.94 -12.21 -0.82
N ARG A 8 -5.53 -11.03 -1.00
CA ARG A 8 -6.34 -10.69 -2.18
C ARG A 8 -5.72 -9.56 -2.98
N PRO A 9 -5.99 -9.47 -4.29
CA PRO A 9 -5.62 -8.31 -5.08
C PRO A 9 -6.42 -7.07 -4.61
N GLN A 10 -5.72 -5.95 -4.48
CA GLN A 10 -6.28 -4.64 -4.18
C GLN A 10 -6.48 -3.82 -5.46
N THR A 11 -7.26 -2.74 -5.38
CA THR A 11 -7.53 -1.87 -6.52
C THR A 11 -7.04 -0.44 -6.25
N PRO A 12 -6.15 0.13 -7.09
CA PRO A 12 -5.86 1.56 -7.10
C PRO A 12 -7.12 2.35 -7.50
N ARG A 13 -7.50 3.33 -6.68
CA ARG A 13 -8.65 4.21 -6.94
C ARG A 13 -8.24 5.57 -7.49
N TYR A 14 -7.09 6.06 -7.04
CA TYR A 14 -6.58 7.37 -7.40
C TYR A 14 -5.06 7.38 -7.36
N ALA A 15 -4.43 8.21 -8.19
CA ALA A 15 -2.99 8.39 -8.23
C ALA A 15 -2.62 9.87 -8.42
N GLU A 16 -1.68 10.34 -7.62
CA GLU A 16 -1.16 11.71 -7.66
C GLU A 16 0.30 11.68 -8.12
N ARG A 17 0.65 12.53 -9.08
CA ARG A 17 2.05 12.72 -9.47
C ARG A 17 2.65 13.90 -8.73
N SER A 18 3.63 13.62 -7.87
CA SER A 18 4.36 14.62 -7.09
C SER A 18 5.84 14.58 -7.47
N GLY A 19 6.22 15.39 -8.46
CA GLY A 19 7.58 15.43 -9.00
C GLY A 19 8.01 14.07 -9.57
N ALA A 20 9.01 13.46 -8.93
CA ALA A 20 9.61 12.18 -9.34
C ALA A 20 8.88 10.95 -8.78
N ILE A 21 7.87 11.13 -7.93
CA ILE A 21 7.10 10.04 -7.33
C ILE A 21 5.63 10.09 -7.74
N THR A 22 4.99 8.93 -7.70
CA THR A 22 3.55 8.78 -7.78
C THR A 22 3.04 8.23 -6.45
N LEU A 23 2.09 8.93 -5.85
CA LEU A 23 1.35 8.44 -4.69
C LEU A 23 0.11 7.70 -5.21
N ILE A 24 -0.08 6.46 -4.78
CA ILE A 24 -1.18 5.61 -5.24
C ILE A 24 -2.08 5.28 -4.05
N HIS A 25 -3.35 5.62 -4.16
CA HIS A 25 -4.38 5.35 -3.16
C HIS A 25 -5.03 4.02 -3.50
N VAL A 26 -4.71 2.99 -2.72
CA VAL A 26 -5.16 1.63 -2.93
C VAL A 26 -6.23 1.27 -1.91
N GLU A 27 -7.40 0.86 -2.37
CA GLU A 27 -8.47 0.40 -1.49
C GLU A 27 -8.20 -1.03 -1.02
N LEU A 28 -8.29 -1.25 0.29
CA LEU A 28 -8.16 -2.56 0.93
C LEU A 28 -9.54 -3.20 1.15
N ASP A 29 -9.58 -4.51 1.37
CA ASP A 29 -10.81 -5.30 1.58
C ASP A 29 -11.74 -4.74 2.67
N GLY A 30 -11.21 -4.02 3.67
CA GLY A 30 -11.99 -3.41 4.74
C GLY A 30 -12.46 -1.98 4.47
N GLY A 31 -12.30 -1.47 3.25
CA GLY A 31 -12.66 -0.10 2.86
C GLY A 31 -11.64 0.96 3.29
N GLN A 32 -10.53 0.57 3.92
CA GLN A 32 -9.43 1.47 4.23
C GLN A 32 -8.61 1.80 2.99
N THR A 33 -8.01 2.98 2.98
CA THR A 33 -7.07 3.38 1.93
C THR A 33 -5.63 3.17 2.41
N CYS A 34 -4.86 2.41 1.66
CA CYS A 34 -3.41 2.31 1.79
C CYS A 34 -2.74 3.26 0.80
N LEU A 35 -1.87 4.14 1.30
CA LEU A 35 -1.06 5.02 0.46
C LEU A 35 0.25 4.32 0.10
N VAL A 36 0.48 4.12 -1.19
CA VAL A 36 1.71 3.51 -1.72
C VAL A 36 2.53 4.56 -2.45
N ILE A 37 3.81 4.67 -2.09
CA ILE A 37 4.76 5.53 -2.79
C ILE A 37 5.43 4.71 -3.89
N HIS A 38 5.24 5.12 -5.13
CA HIS A 38 5.83 4.50 -6.32
C HIS A 38 6.83 5.46 -6.96
N SER A 39 8.10 5.06 -7.04
CA SER A 39 9.19 5.91 -7.53
C SER A 39 9.95 5.32 -8.72
N GLN A 40 9.57 4.13 -9.19
CA GLN A 40 10.33 3.38 -10.19
C GLN A 40 9.41 2.73 -11.23
N GLY A 41 9.66 2.99 -12.50
CA GLY A 41 8.87 2.41 -13.60
C GLY A 41 7.47 3.01 -13.72
N ILE A 42 6.63 2.34 -14.51
CA ILE A 42 5.27 2.80 -14.82
C ILE A 42 4.35 2.46 -13.64
N ALA A 43 3.60 3.44 -13.16
CA ALA A 43 2.59 3.21 -12.14
C ALA A 43 1.45 2.33 -12.70
N PRO A 44 0.87 1.42 -11.89
CA PRO A 44 -0.28 0.63 -12.32
C PRO A 44 -1.47 1.52 -12.69
N GLU A 45 -2.29 1.03 -13.62
CA GLU A 45 -3.53 1.71 -14.01
C GLU A 45 -4.55 1.70 -12.86
N ILE A 46 -5.37 2.75 -12.80
CA ILE A 46 -6.51 2.81 -11.88
C ILE A 46 -7.51 1.71 -12.24
N GLY A 47 -8.01 0.98 -11.24
CA GLY A 47 -8.90 -0.15 -11.45
C GLY A 47 -8.20 -1.50 -11.69
N ALA A 48 -6.88 -1.51 -11.93
CA ALA A 48 -6.14 -2.76 -12.11
C ALA A 48 -5.97 -3.50 -10.77
N GLU A 49 -6.00 -4.84 -10.81
CA GLU A 49 -5.68 -5.66 -9.65
C GLU A 49 -4.18 -5.61 -9.33
N VAL A 50 -3.84 -5.20 -8.11
CA VAL A 50 -2.45 -5.13 -7.63
C VAL A 50 -2.28 -5.97 -6.38
N GLY A 51 -1.09 -6.51 -6.14
CA GLY A 51 -0.76 -7.17 -4.89
C GLY A 51 0.15 -6.29 -4.04
N LEU A 52 -0.23 -6.02 -2.80
CA LEU A 52 0.62 -5.31 -1.85
C LEU A 52 1.59 -6.26 -1.12
N LYS A 53 2.84 -5.81 -1.00
CA LYS A 53 3.92 -6.48 -0.25
C LYS A 53 4.51 -5.51 0.75
N THR A 54 4.78 -6.00 1.96
CA THR A 54 5.48 -5.22 2.99
C THR A 54 6.71 -5.98 3.47
N ALA A 55 7.72 -5.22 3.89
CA ALA A 55 8.86 -5.74 4.62
C ALA A 55 8.45 -5.88 6.10
N PRO A 56 8.38 -7.08 6.68
CA PRO A 56 7.92 -7.25 8.07
C PRO A 56 8.71 -6.43 9.08
N GLU A 57 10.00 -6.26 8.84
CA GLU A 57 10.90 -5.44 9.67
C GLU A 57 10.61 -3.93 9.63
N ARG A 58 9.71 -3.48 8.75
CA ARG A 58 9.25 -2.08 8.64
C ARG A 58 7.79 -1.90 9.06
N LEU A 59 7.16 -2.94 9.60
CA LEU A 59 5.82 -2.84 10.15
C LEU A 59 5.88 -2.27 11.57
N HIS A 60 4.95 -1.36 11.85
CA HIS A 60 4.75 -0.81 13.18
C HIS A 60 3.45 -1.38 13.74
N PHE A 61 3.50 -1.89 14.97
CA PHE A 61 2.33 -2.39 15.67
C PHE A 61 1.96 -1.42 16.78
N PHE A 62 0.65 -1.25 16.98
CA PHE A 62 0.11 -0.38 18.01
C PHE A 62 -0.94 -1.14 18.80
N ASP A 63 -1.00 -0.91 20.11
CA ASP A 63 -2.08 -1.40 20.96
C ASP A 63 -3.36 -0.53 20.81
N ASN A 64 -4.42 -0.91 21.50
CA ASN A 64 -5.70 -0.18 21.47
C ASN A 64 -5.63 1.22 22.09
N GLU A 65 -4.56 1.54 22.82
CA GLU A 65 -4.30 2.88 23.39
C GLU A 65 -3.39 3.72 22.46
N GLY A 66 -2.98 3.17 21.32
CA GLY A 66 -2.14 3.83 20.33
C GLY A 66 -0.64 3.80 20.67
N ARG A 67 -0.21 2.97 21.62
CA ARG A 67 1.21 2.83 21.98
C ARG A 67 1.88 1.79 21.08
N THR A 68 3.12 2.07 20.70
CA THR A 68 3.95 1.13 19.92
C THR A 68 4.22 -0.15 20.72
N VAL A 69 4.10 -1.31 20.07
CA VAL A 69 4.41 -2.64 20.63
C VAL A 69 5.31 -3.46 19.72
#